data_AF-A0A8T3W7W6-F1
#
_entry.id   AF-A0A8T3W7W6-F1
#
_cell.length_a   1.000
_cell.length_b   1.000
_cell.length_c   1.000
_cell.angle_alpha   90.00
_cell.angle_beta   90.00
_cell.angle_gamma   90.00
#
_symmetry.space_group_name_H-M   'P 1'
#
loop_
_entity.id
_entity.type
_entity.pdbx_description
1 polymer ?
#
loop_
_entity_poly.entity_id
_entity_poly.type
_entity_poly.pdbx_seq_one_letter_code
_entity_poly.pdbx_strand_id
1 'polypeptide(L)'
;MVYPIRGPARPMYPMRGFPVRQYPAMPQQNKPSSQKHIYGYVIAGAVIVILLLLVFFQFTSKEKSDLVGFKEELESDLSSASMTGAITKNYALPDGYSEVCFTDVNDVDAANVIDNWIIQRSVVRKSLKNVFLLGDNKKTSFYIQGLNVASFPHYSCARVEDGKVQIQLNSDNGKVVAKLPVNSNYCKNAQEKKLSDGRNLCSYLDSVYYQGYKGECCSSYGYCC
;
A
#
# COMPACT_ATOMS: atom_id res chain seq x y z
N MET A 1 19.98 32.85 -21.09
CA MET A 1 20.60 32.62 -22.42
C MET A 1 21.63 31.52 -22.26
N VAL A 2 21.38 30.35 -22.85
CA VAL A 2 22.25 29.17 -22.75
C VAL A 2 22.91 28.97 -24.11
N TYR A 3 24.24 29.06 -24.17
CA TYR A 3 25.02 28.79 -25.38
C TYR A 3 25.40 27.30 -25.44
N PRO A 4 25.24 26.61 -26.59
CA PRO A 4 25.69 25.24 -26.75
C PRO A 4 27.20 25.17 -27.01
N ILE A 5 27.90 24.37 -26.20
CA ILE A 5 29.32 24.06 -26.36
C ILE A 5 29.46 23.02 -27.49
N ARG A 6 30.05 23.44 -28.63
CA ARG A 6 30.46 22.55 -29.73
C ARG A 6 31.75 21.81 -29.34
N GLY A 7 31.67 20.50 -29.20
CA GLY A 7 32.85 19.63 -29.04
C GLY A 7 33.65 19.48 -30.35
N PRO A 8 34.96 19.16 -30.26
CA PRO A 8 35.84 19.07 -31.42
C PRO A 8 35.55 17.84 -32.30
N ALA A 9 35.66 18.03 -33.61
CA ALA A 9 35.50 17.01 -34.63
C ALA A 9 36.62 15.95 -34.52
N ARG A 10 36.24 14.67 -34.51
CA ARG A 10 37.20 13.55 -34.52
C ARG A 10 37.68 13.28 -35.95
N PRO A 11 38.98 13.00 -36.15
CA PRO A 11 39.50 12.64 -37.47
C PRO A 11 39.08 11.21 -37.86
N MET A 12 38.59 11.08 -39.10
CA MET A 12 38.35 9.79 -39.76
C MET A 12 39.67 9.21 -40.25
N TYR A 13 40.02 8.00 -39.79
CA TYR A 13 41.11 7.22 -40.36
C TYR A 13 40.59 6.31 -41.48
N PRO A 14 41.33 6.13 -42.58
CA PRO A 14 40.98 5.21 -43.65
C PRO A 14 41.11 3.75 -43.18
N MET A 15 40.04 2.97 -43.31
CA MET A 15 40.08 1.53 -43.09
C MET A 15 40.85 0.86 -44.24
N ARG A 16 41.98 0.21 -43.93
CA ARG A 16 42.65 -0.72 -44.84
C ARG A 16 41.82 -1.99 -44.94
N GLY A 17 41.34 -2.28 -46.15
CA GLY A 17 40.71 -3.56 -46.47
C GLY A 17 41.72 -4.70 -46.38
N PHE A 18 41.41 -5.71 -45.56
CA PHE A 18 42.17 -6.96 -45.52
C PHE A 18 41.73 -7.88 -46.66
N PRO A 19 42.65 -8.57 -47.34
CA PRO A 19 42.31 -9.53 -48.38
C PRO A 19 41.57 -10.74 -47.76
N VAL A 20 40.37 -10.98 -48.26
CA VAL A 20 39.52 -12.12 -47.89
C VAL A 20 40.19 -13.39 -48.43
N ARG A 21 40.70 -14.22 -47.51
CA ARG A 21 41.23 -15.55 -47.81
C ARG A 21 40.04 -16.47 -48.11
N GLN A 22 39.83 -16.81 -49.37
CA GLN A 22 38.84 -17.79 -49.79
C GLN A 22 39.33 -19.19 -49.38
N TYR A 23 38.68 -19.76 -48.37
CA TYR A 23 38.89 -21.16 -48.00
C TYR A 23 38.12 -22.07 -48.98
N PRO A 24 38.70 -23.19 -49.42
CA PRO A 24 38.02 -24.14 -50.29
C PRO A 24 36.78 -24.70 -49.60
N ALA A 25 35.69 -24.79 -50.35
CA ALA A 25 34.42 -25.32 -49.90
C ALA A 25 34.60 -26.77 -49.40
N MET A 26 34.41 -26.98 -48.10
CA MET A 26 34.36 -28.33 -47.55
C MET A 26 33.10 -29.04 -48.06
N PRO A 27 33.20 -30.33 -48.43
CA PRO A 27 32.06 -31.10 -48.89
C PRO A 27 31.00 -31.21 -47.78
N GLN A 28 29.77 -30.76 -48.10
CA GLN A 28 28.60 -30.90 -47.24
C GLN A 28 28.28 -32.39 -47.05
N GLN A 29 28.75 -32.95 -45.95
CA GLN A 29 28.27 -34.24 -45.46
C GLN A 29 26.84 -34.05 -44.96
N ASN A 30 25.87 -34.52 -45.75
CA ASN A 30 24.45 -34.56 -45.37
C ASN A 30 24.28 -35.49 -44.16
N LYS A 31 24.39 -34.93 -42.95
CA LYS A 31 24.07 -35.62 -41.71
C LYS A 31 22.56 -35.92 -41.70
N PRO A 32 22.16 -37.19 -41.52
CA PRO A 32 20.76 -37.56 -41.52
C PRO A 32 20.03 -36.89 -40.35
N SER A 33 19.14 -35.94 -40.70
CA SER A 33 17.76 -35.68 -40.23
C SER A 33 17.32 -36.05 -38.79
N SER A 34 18.20 -36.25 -37.82
CA SER A 34 17.81 -36.51 -36.41
C SER A 34 17.79 -35.24 -35.55
N GLN A 35 18.12 -34.08 -36.12
CA GLN A 35 18.06 -32.79 -35.43
C GLN A 35 16.65 -32.17 -35.39
N LYS A 36 15.74 -32.56 -36.31
CA LYS A 36 14.40 -31.94 -36.40
C LYS A 36 13.54 -32.16 -35.15
N HIS A 37 13.73 -33.29 -34.47
CA HIS A 37 12.98 -33.60 -33.25
C HIS A 37 13.45 -32.76 -32.04
N ILE A 38 14.74 -32.48 -31.94
CA ILE A 38 15.31 -31.70 -30.81
C ILE A 38 14.82 -30.24 -30.84
N TYR A 39 14.79 -29.61 -32.02
CA TYR A 39 14.29 -28.24 -32.16
C TYR A 39 12.80 -28.11 -31.79
N GLY A 40 11.99 -29.13 -32.12
CA GLY A 40 10.57 -29.15 -31.74
C GLY A 40 10.35 -29.12 -30.23
N TYR A 41 11.11 -29.92 -29.48
CA TYR A 41 11.01 -29.95 -28.02
C TYR A 41 11.48 -28.66 -27.35
N VAL A 42 12.52 -28.00 -27.88
CA VAL A 42 13.01 -26.72 -27.34
C VAL A 42 11.98 -25.61 -27.53
N ILE A 43 11.35 -25.54 -28.70
CA ILE A 43 10.31 -24.53 -28.98
C ILE A 43 9.07 -24.80 -28.11
N ALA A 44 8.61 -26.05 -28.04
CA ALA A 44 7.48 -26.41 -27.19
C ALA A 44 7.73 -26.09 -25.71
N GLY A 45 8.95 -26.38 -25.21
CA GLY A 45 9.36 -26.02 -23.85
C GLY A 45 9.37 -24.52 -23.60
N ALA A 46 9.92 -23.72 -24.52
CA ALA A 46 9.92 -22.26 -24.41
C ALA A 46 8.51 -21.67 -24.38
N VAL A 47 7.58 -22.20 -25.20
CA VAL A 47 6.19 -21.74 -25.24
C VAL A 47 5.48 -22.04 -23.90
N ILE A 48 5.69 -23.22 -23.32
CA ILE A 48 5.14 -23.57 -22.00
C ILE A 48 5.68 -22.63 -20.92
N VAL A 49 6.98 -22.37 -20.91
CA VAL A 49 7.59 -21.45 -19.92
C VAL A 49 7.05 -20.03 -20.06
N ILE A 50 6.91 -19.53 -21.29
CA ILE A 50 6.34 -18.20 -21.54
C ILE A 50 4.88 -18.13 -21.07
N LEU A 51 4.07 -19.15 -21.35
CA LEU A 51 2.68 -19.21 -20.88
C LEU A 51 2.61 -19.22 -19.35
N LEU A 52 3.45 -20.01 -18.67
CA LEU A 52 3.51 -20.04 -17.22
C LEU A 52 3.91 -18.68 -16.64
N LEU A 53 4.87 -17.99 -17.25
CA LEU A 53 5.27 -16.64 -16.85
C LEU A 53 4.14 -15.64 -17.04
N LEU A 54 3.42 -15.68 -18.16
CA LEU A 54 2.29 -14.77 -18.40
C LEU A 54 1.17 -14.95 -17.38
N VAL A 55 0.82 -16.19 -17.04
CA VAL A 55 -0.16 -16.48 -15.98
C VAL A 55 0.32 -15.92 -14.65
N PHE A 56 1.58 -16.16 -14.27
CA PHE A 56 2.16 -15.63 -13.03
C PHE A 56 2.18 -14.09 -12.97
N PHE A 57 2.47 -13.43 -14.08
CA PHE A 57 2.46 -11.97 -14.19
C PHE A 57 1.05 -11.38 -14.06
N GLN A 58 0.01 -12.07 -14.55
CA GLN A 58 -1.37 -11.58 -14.39
C GLN A 58 -1.83 -11.62 -12.93
N PHE A 59 -1.49 -12.69 -12.20
CA PHE A 59 -1.83 -12.79 -10.77
C PHE A 59 -1.11 -11.75 -9.90
N THR A 60 0.16 -11.45 -10.20
CA THR A 60 0.92 -10.43 -9.46
C THR A 60 0.53 -8.99 -9.80
N SER A 61 -0.06 -8.75 -10.97
CA SER A 61 -0.45 -7.41 -11.40
C SER A 61 -1.77 -6.95 -10.79
N LYS A 62 -2.73 -7.88 -10.59
CA LYS A 62 -4.05 -7.54 -10.03
C LYS A 62 -3.95 -6.92 -8.64
N GLU A 63 -3.16 -7.54 -7.75
CA GLU A 63 -3.01 -7.05 -6.38
C GLU A 63 -2.39 -5.64 -6.30
N LYS A 64 -1.40 -5.36 -7.16
CA LYS A 64 -0.81 -4.01 -7.25
C LYS A 64 -1.83 -3.00 -7.77
N SER A 65 -2.64 -3.39 -8.75
CA SER A 65 -3.70 -2.56 -9.31
C SER A 65 -4.75 -2.19 -8.28
N ASP A 66 -5.22 -3.16 -7.49
CA ASP A 66 -6.27 -2.92 -6.49
C ASP A 66 -5.77 -2.02 -5.36
N LEU A 67 -4.52 -2.18 -4.93
CA LEU A 67 -3.88 -1.31 -3.93
C LEU A 67 -3.75 0.14 -4.44
N VAL A 68 -3.32 0.30 -5.71
CA VAL A 68 -3.22 1.62 -6.35
C VAL A 68 -4.61 2.25 -6.47
N GLY A 69 -5.61 1.47 -6.85
CA GLY A 69 -7.01 1.93 -6.93
C GLY A 69 -7.53 2.44 -5.60
N PHE A 70 -7.36 1.68 -4.51
CA PHE A 70 -7.74 2.13 -3.16
C PHE A 70 -7.05 3.44 -2.78
N LYS A 71 -5.74 3.55 -3.05
CA LYS A 71 -4.96 4.75 -2.73
C LYS A 71 -5.46 5.97 -3.51
N GLU A 72 -5.61 5.85 -4.82
CA GLU A 72 -6.05 6.93 -5.69
C GLU A 72 -7.47 7.39 -5.35
N GLU A 73 -8.36 6.43 -5.05
CA GLU A 73 -9.73 6.72 -4.63
C GLU A 73 -9.74 7.51 -3.31
N LEU A 74 -8.96 7.08 -2.31
CA LEU A 74 -8.87 7.79 -1.03
C LEU A 74 -8.23 9.18 -1.17
N GLU A 75 -7.20 9.35 -2.01
CA GLU A 75 -6.59 10.66 -2.32
C GLU A 75 -7.59 11.60 -3.02
N SER A 76 -8.39 11.06 -3.95
CA SER A 76 -9.43 11.81 -4.66
C SER A 76 -10.55 12.26 -3.72
N ASP A 77 -11.00 11.36 -2.84
CA ASP A 77 -12.05 11.67 -1.87
C ASP A 77 -11.55 12.64 -0.79
N LEU A 78 -10.29 12.57 -0.35
CA LEU A 78 -9.71 13.58 0.54
C LEU A 78 -9.70 14.97 -0.10
N SER A 79 -9.28 15.04 -1.36
CA SER A 79 -9.30 16.30 -2.12
C SER A 79 -10.74 16.84 -2.22
N SER A 80 -11.72 15.98 -2.44
CA SER A 80 -13.14 16.32 -2.53
C SER A 80 -13.75 16.73 -1.18
N ALA A 81 -13.39 16.05 -0.09
CA ALA A 81 -13.87 16.34 1.26
C ALA A 81 -13.41 17.73 1.72
N SER A 82 -12.21 18.14 1.33
CA SER A 82 -11.68 19.49 1.59
C SER A 82 -12.61 20.59 1.03
N MET A 83 -13.32 20.30 -0.08
CA MET A 83 -14.23 21.23 -0.74
C MET A 83 -15.68 21.08 -0.28
N THR A 84 -16.12 19.87 0.02
CA THR A 84 -17.54 19.53 0.28
C THR A 84 -17.90 19.45 1.75
N GLY A 85 -16.91 19.47 2.66
CA GLY A 85 -17.11 19.46 4.10
C GLY A 85 -17.01 18.06 4.70
N ALA A 86 -17.81 17.08 4.25
CA ALA A 86 -17.74 15.72 4.77
C ALA A 86 -18.11 14.66 3.73
N ILE A 87 -17.39 13.54 3.74
CA ILE A 87 -17.65 12.37 2.89
C ILE A 87 -17.64 11.13 3.77
N THR A 88 -18.68 10.30 3.68
CA THR A 88 -18.70 8.97 4.31
C THR A 88 -18.85 7.93 3.21
N LYS A 89 -17.92 6.99 3.12
CA LYS A 89 -17.87 6.03 2.01
C LYS A 89 -17.32 4.68 2.45
N ASN A 90 -17.80 3.62 1.82
CA ASN A 90 -17.30 2.26 2.00
C ASN A 90 -16.24 1.97 0.93
N TYR A 91 -14.99 1.85 1.34
CA TYR A 91 -13.86 1.57 0.46
C TYR A 91 -13.63 0.07 0.37
N ALA A 92 -13.48 -0.46 -0.84
CA ALA A 92 -13.11 -1.85 -1.05
C ALA A 92 -11.61 -2.03 -0.80
N LEU A 93 -11.23 -3.03 -0.01
CA LEU A 93 -9.82 -3.39 0.17
C LEU A 93 -9.45 -4.58 -0.72
N PRO A 94 -8.18 -4.67 -1.16
CA PRO A 94 -7.70 -5.86 -1.85
C PRO A 94 -7.80 -7.11 -0.96
N ASP A 95 -7.93 -8.28 -1.60
CA ASP A 95 -8.05 -9.55 -0.89
C ASP A 95 -6.83 -9.82 0.01
N GLY A 96 -7.11 -10.24 1.25
CA GLY A 96 -6.10 -10.62 2.24
C GLY A 96 -5.72 -9.52 3.23
N TYR A 97 -6.35 -8.36 3.18
CA TYR A 97 -6.32 -7.36 4.25
C TYR A 97 -7.61 -7.44 5.08
N SER A 98 -7.48 -7.41 6.40
CA SER A 98 -8.57 -7.50 7.37
C SER A 98 -8.74 -6.23 8.21
N GLU A 99 -7.79 -5.30 8.13
CA GLU A 99 -7.78 -4.06 8.92
C GLU A 99 -7.08 -2.93 8.16
N VAL A 100 -7.61 -1.71 8.28
CA VAL A 100 -6.95 -0.47 7.87
C VAL A 100 -6.64 0.34 9.11
N CYS A 101 -5.44 0.92 9.15
CA CYS A 101 -5.05 1.86 10.20
C CYS A 101 -4.55 3.17 9.60
N PHE A 102 -4.94 4.26 10.24
CA PHE A 102 -4.45 5.59 9.96
C PHE A 102 -3.63 6.10 11.13
N THR A 103 -2.61 6.90 10.84
CA THR A 103 -1.78 7.53 11.87
C THR A 103 -1.30 8.90 11.40
N ASP A 104 -1.29 9.88 12.28
CA ASP A 104 -0.59 11.13 12.02
C ASP A 104 0.84 11.02 12.54
N VAL A 105 1.79 10.76 11.65
CA VAL A 105 3.20 10.53 12.00
C VAL A 105 3.83 11.71 12.76
N ASN A 106 3.28 12.92 12.63
CA ASN A 106 3.83 14.10 13.29
C ASN A 106 3.37 14.21 14.75
N ASP A 107 2.18 13.71 15.05
CA ASP A 107 1.49 13.93 16.33
C ASP A 107 1.36 12.63 17.17
N VAL A 108 1.51 11.46 16.55
CA VAL A 108 1.44 10.15 17.24
C VAL A 108 2.70 9.86 18.07
N ASP A 109 2.51 9.45 19.32
CA ASP A 109 3.57 8.88 20.14
C ASP A 109 3.67 7.36 19.91
N ALA A 110 4.88 6.86 19.66
CA ALA A 110 5.15 5.43 19.49
C ALA A 110 4.72 4.59 20.72
N ALA A 111 4.70 5.18 21.91
CA ALA A 111 4.22 4.53 23.13
C ALA A 111 2.71 4.23 23.09
N ASN A 112 1.95 5.01 22.31
CA ASN A 112 0.51 4.85 22.18
C ASN A 112 0.11 3.85 21.07
N VAL A 113 1.06 3.39 20.26
CA VAL A 113 0.83 2.35 19.24
C VAL A 113 1.14 0.99 19.86
N ILE A 114 0.19 0.47 20.64
CA ILE A 114 0.40 -0.72 21.48
C ILE A 114 0.22 -2.02 20.70
N ASP A 115 -0.66 -2.02 19.69
CA ASP A 115 -1.16 -3.26 19.09
C ASP A 115 -0.52 -3.59 17.73
N ASN A 116 0.37 -2.73 17.22
CA ASN A 116 0.99 -2.94 15.92
C ASN A 116 2.44 -2.48 15.82
N TRP A 117 3.37 -3.46 15.88
CA TRP A 117 4.80 -3.20 15.84
C TRP A 117 5.28 -2.56 14.52
N ILE A 118 4.58 -2.74 13.39
CA ILE A 118 4.97 -2.14 12.11
C ILE A 118 4.66 -0.65 12.11
N ILE A 119 3.48 -0.29 12.62
CA ILE A 119 3.08 1.11 12.77
C ILE A 119 3.99 1.77 13.79
N GLN A 120 4.20 1.14 14.95
CA GLN A 120 5.11 1.63 15.98
C GLN A 120 6.52 1.87 15.42
N ARG A 121 7.06 0.91 14.67
CA ARG A 121 8.38 1.04 14.02
C ARG A 121 8.40 2.17 12.97
N SER A 122 7.29 2.40 12.26
CA SER A 122 7.17 3.52 11.32
C SER A 122 7.24 4.85 12.05
N VAL A 123 6.52 4.98 13.17
CA VAL A 123 6.52 6.17 14.04
C VAL A 123 7.91 6.44 14.62
N VAL A 124 8.54 5.43 15.25
CA VAL A 124 9.90 5.57 15.82
C VAL A 124 10.92 5.99 14.77
N ARG A 125 10.79 5.48 13.54
CA ARG A 125 11.68 5.82 12.42
C ARG A 125 11.31 7.11 11.69
N LYS A 126 10.21 7.78 12.08
CA LYS A 126 9.64 8.93 11.37
C LYS A 126 9.45 8.66 9.87
N SER A 127 9.04 7.43 9.54
CA SER A 127 8.70 7.06 8.18
C SER A 127 7.42 7.79 7.80
N LEU A 128 7.40 8.45 6.64
CA LEU A 128 6.29 9.26 6.13
C LEU A 128 5.01 8.46 5.80
N LYS A 129 4.85 7.22 6.26
CA LYS A 129 3.70 6.38 5.95
C LYS A 129 2.62 6.60 7.01
N ASN A 130 1.42 6.98 6.57
CA ASN A 130 0.28 7.29 7.43
C ASN A 130 -0.94 6.37 7.20
N VAL A 131 -0.91 5.51 6.18
CA VAL A 131 -1.94 4.49 5.94
C VAL A 131 -1.30 3.11 5.94
N PHE A 132 -1.90 2.19 6.70
CA PHE A 132 -1.44 0.81 6.86
C PHE A 132 -2.60 -0.14 6.57
N LEU A 133 -2.39 -1.06 5.64
CA LEU A 133 -3.30 -2.17 5.38
C LEU A 133 -2.70 -3.43 6.00
N LEU A 134 -3.48 -4.10 6.83
CA LEU A 134 -3.03 -5.21 7.65
C LEU A 134 -3.94 -6.41 7.43
N GLY A 135 -3.34 -7.57 7.27
CA GLY A 135 -3.97 -8.88 7.33
C GLY A 135 -3.01 -9.90 7.93
N ASP A 136 -3.48 -11.13 8.10
CA ASP A 136 -2.73 -12.19 8.78
C ASP A 136 -1.35 -12.41 8.16
N ASN A 137 -1.32 -12.48 6.82
CA ASN A 137 -0.11 -12.78 6.04
C ASN A 137 0.36 -11.63 5.15
N LYS A 138 -0.39 -10.51 5.09
CA LYS A 138 -0.12 -9.38 4.19
C LYS A 138 -0.13 -8.07 4.95
N LYS A 139 0.89 -7.24 4.72
CA LYS A 139 1.02 -5.95 5.38
C LYS A 139 1.62 -4.96 4.42
N THR A 140 0.90 -3.88 4.16
CA THR A 140 1.28 -2.83 3.22
C THR A 140 1.07 -1.48 3.87
N SER A 141 1.83 -0.49 3.41
CA SER A 141 1.81 0.84 4.00
C SER A 141 2.21 1.86 2.95
N PHE A 142 1.52 2.99 2.90
CA PHE A 142 1.79 4.07 1.96
C PHE A 142 1.48 5.43 2.61
N TYR A 143 1.93 6.48 1.94
CA TYR A 143 1.65 7.85 2.31
C TYR A 143 0.48 8.38 1.49
N ILE A 144 -0.40 9.09 2.18
CA ILE A 144 -1.44 9.92 1.60
C ILE A 144 -1.25 11.35 2.09
N GLN A 145 -1.11 12.29 1.16
CA GLN A 145 -0.92 13.69 1.49
C GLN A 145 -2.20 14.31 2.06
N GLY A 146 -2.07 15.10 3.13
CA GLY A 146 -3.18 15.86 3.72
C GLY A 146 -4.13 15.06 4.61
N LEU A 147 -3.92 13.75 4.72
CA LEU A 147 -4.64 12.89 5.67
C LEU A 147 -4.15 13.19 7.10
N ASN A 148 -5.06 13.63 7.96
CA ASN A 148 -4.82 13.84 9.38
C ASN A 148 -5.72 12.91 10.23
N VAL A 149 -5.23 12.53 11.42
CA VAL A 149 -6.03 11.85 12.44
C VAL A 149 -6.12 12.79 13.64
N ALA A 150 -7.18 13.59 13.71
CA ALA A 150 -7.25 14.74 14.64
C ALA A 150 -7.31 14.33 16.12
N SER A 151 -7.84 13.15 16.39
CA SER A 151 -8.07 12.66 17.74
C SER A 151 -6.85 11.93 18.26
N PHE A 152 -6.45 12.22 19.50
CA PHE A 152 -5.50 11.40 20.25
C PHE A 152 -5.99 9.92 20.22
N PRO A 153 -5.10 8.91 20.20
CA PRO A 153 -3.64 8.97 20.14
C PRO A 153 -3.08 9.32 18.74
N HIS A 154 -3.82 10.00 17.86
CA HIS A 154 -3.45 10.28 16.47
C HIS A 154 -3.19 9.00 15.67
N TYR A 155 -3.95 7.97 16.04
CA TYR A 155 -3.87 6.61 15.54
C TYR A 155 -5.23 5.95 15.71
N SER A 156 -5.72 5.31 14.65
CA SER A 156 -6.98 4.55 14.69
C SER A 156 -6.93 3.40 13.68
N CYS A 157 -7.64 2.32 13.98
CA CYS A 157 -7.77 1.15 13.13
C CYS A 157 -9.22 0.69 13.04
N ALA A 158 -9.63 0.30 11.84
CA ALA A 158 -10.93 -0.29 11.56
C ALA A 158 -10.77 -1.64 10.88
N ARG A 159 -11.58 -2.60 11.31
CA ARG A 159 -11.68 -3.90 10.64
C ARG A 159 -12.46 -3.77 9.34
N VAL A 160 -12.09 -4.64 8.41
CA VAL A 160 -12.79 -4.81 7.14
C VAL A 160 -13.97 -5.74 7.36
N GLU A 161 -15.15 -5.31 6.94
CA GLU A 161 -16.40 -6.08 6.94
C GLU A 161 -16.84 -6.27 5.49
N ASP A 162 -17.08 -7.52 5.08
CA ASP A 162 -17.46 -7.89 3.70
C ASP A 162 -16.53 -7.31 2.61
N GLY A 163 -15.22 -7.29 2.88
CA GLY A 163 -14.20 -6.76 1.98
C GLY A 163 -14.18 -5.24 1.88
N LYS A 164 -14.93 -4.52 2.72
CA LYS A 164 -15.00 -3.07 2.73
C LYS A 164 -14.72 -2.48 4.11
N VAL A 165 -14.34 -1.22 4.13
CA VAL A 165 -14.25 -0.42 5.36
C VAL A 165 -14.96 0.91 5.17
N GLN A 166 -15.77 1.29 6.15
CA GLN A 166 -16.37 2.62 6.18
C GLN A 166 -15.35 3.62 6.69
N ILE A 167 -15.07 4.66 5.91
CA ILE A 167 -14.22 5.77 6.31
C ILE A 167 -15.05 7.06 6.18
N GLN A 168 -15.02 7.86 7.25
CA GLN A 168 -15.58 9.20 7.24
C GLN A 168 -14.44 10.22 7.15
N LEU A 169 -14.48 11.07 6.13
CA LEU A 169 -13.55 12.16 5.91
C LEU A 169 -14.27 13.47 6.24
N ASN A 170 -13.79 14.23 7.22
CA ASN A 170 -14.36 15.50 7.62
C ASN A 170 -13.34 16.62 7.42
N SER A 171 -13.73 17.71 6.77
CA SER A 171 -12.94 18.93 6.66
C SER A 171 -13.17 19.79 7.89
N ASP A 172 -12.10 20.02 8.65
CA ASP A 172 -12.08 20.91 9.80
C ASP A 172 -10.94 21.92 9.64
N ASN A 173 -11.30 23.21 9.59
CA ASN A 173 -10.35 24.33 9.43
C ASN A 173 -9.37 24.17 8.24
N GLY A 174 -9.84 23.59 7.13
CA GLY A 174 -9.04 23.37 5.92
C GLY A 174 -8.11 22.15 5.96
N LYS A 175 -8.19 21.34 7.02
CA LYS A 175 -7.54 20.03 7.11
C LYS A 175 -8.59 18.93 6.99
N VAL A 176 -8.28 17.86 6.28
CA VAL A 176 -9.18 16.70 6.20
C VAL A 176 -8.77 15.66 7.22
N VAL A 177 -9.72 15.37 8.11
CA VAL A 177 -9.59 14.43 9.21
C VAL A 177 -10.29 13.14 8.83
N ALA A 178 -9.54 12.03 8.86
CA ALA A 178 -10.15 10.72 8.72
C ALA A 178 -10.61 10.19 10.07
N LYS A 179 -11.90 9.86 10.14
CA LYS A 179 -12.54 9.16 11.23
C LYS A 179 -12.83 7.73 10.77
N LEU A 180 -12.27 6.79 11.51
CA LEU A 180 -12.57 5.36 11.40
C LEU A 180 -13.63 4.97 12.43
N PRO A 181 -14.45 3.94 12.15
CA PRO A 181 -15.42 3.42 13.11
C PRO A 181 -14.73 2.94 14.39
N VAL A 182 -15.48 2.94 15.50
CA VAL A 182 -14.98 2.42 16.78
C VAL A 182 -14.50 0.97 16.68
N ASN A 183 -13.47 0.63 17.44
CA ASN A 183 -12.94 -0.72 17.48
C ASN A 183 -13.47 -1.47 18.72
N SER A 184 -14.10 -2.62 18.51
CA SER A 184 -14.70 -3.40 19.59
C SER A 184 -13.71 -3.83 20.67
N ASN A 185 -12.45 -4.13 20.32
CA ASN A 185 -11.41 -4.48 21.28
C ASN A 185 -11.06 -3.28 22.16
N TYR A 186 -10.95 -2.07 21.58
CA TYR A 186 -10.70 -0.86 22.37
C TYR A 186 -11.88 -0.54 23.27
N CYS A 187 -13.11 -0.62 22.76
CA CYS A 187 -14.32 -0.42 23.57
C CYS A 187 -14.38 -1.40 24.76
N LYS A 188 -14.12 -2.68 24.52
CA LYS A 188 -14.07 -3.72 25.56
C LYS A 188 -12.97 -3.47 26.57
N ASN A 189 -11.73 -3.26 26.09
CA ASN A 189 -10.58 -3.00 26.96
C ASN A 189 -10.78 -1.76 27.81
N ALA A 190 -11.39 -0.71 27.25
CA ALA A 190 -11.72 0.47 28.00
C ALA A 190 -12.66 0.12 29.16
N GLN A 191 -13.76 -0.58 28.88
CA GLN A 191 -14.74 -1.04 29.88
C GLN A 191 -14.20 -2.06 30.89
N GLU A 192 -13.17 -2.83 30.59
CA GLU A 192 -12.62 -3.82 31.53
C GLU A 192 -11.45 -3.27 32.36
N LYS A 193 -10.69 -2.30 31.81
CA LYS A 193 -9.48 -1.78 32.44
C LYS A 193 -9.80 -0.71 33.48
N LYS A 194 -9.51 -1.02 34.74
CA LYS A 194 -9.55 -0.05 35.84
C LYS A 194 -8.21 0.68 35.97
N LEU A 195 -8.30 1.99 36.18
CA LEU A 195 -7.20 2.85 36.60
C LEU A 195 -6.88 2.62 38.07
N SER A 196 -5.73 3.14 38.51
CA SER A 196 -5.26 3.03 39.91
C SER A 196 -6.22 3.67 40.92
N ASP A 197 -7.03 4.63 40.48
CA ASP A 197 -8.08 5.27 41.27
C ASP A 197 -9.43 4.50 41.26
N GLY A 198 -9.45 3.32 40.64
CA GLY A 198 -10.63 2.45 40.55
C GLY A 198 -11.63 2.83 39.45
N ARG A 199 -11.44 3.97 38.77
CA ARG A 199 -12.28 4.36 37.63
C ARG A 199 -11.97 3.52 36.41
N ASN A 200 -12.94 3.45 35.52
CA ASN A 200 -12.80 2.75 34.26
C ASN A 200 -12.14 3.64 33.20
N LEU A 201 -11.28 3.09 32.33
CA LEU A 201 -10.66 3.86 31.24
C LEU A 201 -11.72 4.53 30.34
N CYS A 202 -12.92 3.95 30.30
CA CYS A 202 -14.01 4.43 29.48
C CYS A 202 -14.52 5.83 29.81
N SER A 203 -14.36 6.34 31.05
CA SER A 203 -14.69 7.74 31.35
C SER A 203 -13.84 8.75 30.59
N TYR A 204 -12.76 8.29 29.95
CA TYR A 204 -11.83 9.11 29.19
C TYR A 204 -11.92 8.90 27.68
N LEU A 205 -12.76 7.98 27.17
CA LEU A 205 -12.76 7.66 25.74
C LEU A 205 -13.06 8.87 24.85
N ASP A 206 -14.03 9.70 25.20
CA ASP A 206 -14.38 10.89 24.42
C ASP A 206 -13.28 11.98 24.48
N SER A 207 -12.46 11.98 25.54
CA SER A 207 -11.31 12.88 25.68
C SER A 207 -10.04 12.36 25.01
N VAL A 208 -9.91 11.02 24.94
CA VAL A 208 -8.77 10.34 24.33
C VAL A 208 -8.97 10.34 22.84
N TYR A 209 -10.10 9.87 22.33
CA TYR A 209 -10.38 9.76 20.90
C TYR A 209 -11.13 10.99 20.37
N TYR A 210 -12.36 10.81 19.89
CA TYR A 210 -13.22 11.90 19.44
C TYR A 210 -14.46 11.98 20.32
N GLN A 211 -15.07 13.16 20.37
CA GLN A 211 -16.36 13.33 21.03
C GLN A 211 -17.41 12.39 20.41
N GLY A 212 -18.00 11.53 21.25
CA GLY A 212 -18.99 10.54 20.82
C GLY A 212 -18.43 9.14 20.59
N TYR A 213 -17.12 8.92 20.73
CA TYR A 213 -16.50 7.59 20.67
C TYR A 213 -17.14 6.64 21.67
N LYS A 214 -17.36 7.10 22.91
CA LYS A 214 -18.03 6.32 23.96
C LYS A 214 -19.46 5.96 23.55
N GLY A 215 -20.21 6.93 23.04
CA GLY A 215 -21.58 6.71 22.57
C GLY A 215 -21.64 5.67 21.44
N GLU A 216 -20.70 5.76 20.51
CA GLU A 216 -20.58 4.83 19.39
C GLU A 216 -20.17 3.42 19.85
N CYS A 217 -19.27 3.28 20.84
CA CYS A 217 -18.98 2.00 21.50
C CYS A 217 -20.23 1.37 22.13
N CYS A 218 -21.07 2.18 22.79
CA CYS A 218 -22.31 1.72 23.40
C CYS A 218 -23.31 1.25 22.34
N SER A 219 -23.55 2.05 21.30
CA SER A 219 -24.55 1.74 20.27
C SER A 219 -24.14 0.58 19.38
N SER A 220 -22.85 0.48 19.03
CA SER A 220 -22.36 -0.52 18.08
C SER A 220 -22.06 -1.85 18.74
N TYR A 221 -21.61 -1.86 19.99
CA TYR A 221 -21.10 -3.07 20.65
C TYR A 221 -21.64 -3.30 22.08
N GLY A 222 -22.48 -2.41 22.61
CA GLY A 222 -23.03 -2.53 23.96
C GLY A 222 -22.04 -2.17 25.08
N TYR A 223 -20.87 -1.63 24.75
CA TYR A 223 -19.87 -1.21 25.74
C TYR A 223 -20.13 0.24 26.18
N CYS A 224 -21.03 0.41 27.15
CA CYS A 224 -21.63 1.71 27.44
C CYS A 224 -20.96 2.54 28.53
N CYS A 225 -20.32 1.89 29.50
CA CYS A 225 -19.66 2.54 30.63
C CYS A 225 -20.56 3.58 31.35
#